data_AF-A0A7C3KZ55-F1
#
_entry.id   AF-A0A7C3KZ55-F1
#
_cell.length_a   1.000
_cell.length_b   1.000
_cell.length_c   1.000
_cell.angle_alpha   90.00
_cell.angle_beta   90.00
_cell.angle_gamma   90.00
#
_symmetry.space_group_name_H-M   'P 1'
#
loop_
_entity.id
_entity.type
_entity.pdbx_description
1 polymer ?
#
loop_
_entity_poly.entity_id
_entity_poly.type
_entity_poly.pdbx_seq_one_letter_code
_entity_poly.pdbx_strand_id
1 'polypeptide(L)'
;MPNPTGLSNTSDSQRARLNSLNVQDKSLKKLLDQLNAQGLADSESHTPATAKKRDFARWEFRKDAVELQIEHPGGSSVTIRVICRNLSRGGASVLHAS
;
A
#
# COMPACT_ATOMS: atom_id res chain seq x y z
N MET A 1 -2.72 -0.72 51.63
CA MET A 1 -2.11 0.18 50.63
C MET A 1 -2.55 -0.29 49.25
N PRO A 2 -3.30 0.50 48.47
CA PRO A 2 -3.73 0.09 47.14
C PRO A 2 -2.63 0.40 46.11
N ASN A 3 -2.31 -0.59 45.27
CA ASN A 3 -1.36 -0.47 44.16
C ASN A 3 -2.14 -0.12 42.88
N PRO A 4 -1.88 1.01 42.19
CA PRO A 4 -2.57 1.37 40.95
C PRO A 4 -1.69 0.99 39.76
N THR A 5 -2.00 -0.12 39.10
CA THR A 5 -1.51 -0.34 37.73
C THR A 5 -2.71 -0.54 36.83
N GLY A 6 -3.21 0.59 36.34
CA GLY A 6 -4.09 0.63 35.19
C GLY A 6 -3.36 0.05 33.99
N LEU A 7 -3.64 -1.20 33.68
CA LEU A 7 -3.36 -1.77 32.38
C LEU A 7 -4.40 -1.17 31.44
N SER A 8 -3.98 -0.18 30.67
CA SER A 8 -4.75 0.32 29.53
C SER A 8 -4.96 -0.84 28.56
N ASN A 9 -6.16 -1.42 28.61
CA ASN A 9 -6.68 -2.37 27.63
C ASN A 9 -6.85 -1.65 26.27
N THR A 10 -5.76 -1.47 25.53
CA THR A 10 -5.78 -1.02 24.13
C THR A 10 -5.69 -2.20 23.15
N SER A 11 -5.78 -3.44 23.63
CA SER A 11 -5.43 -4.65 22.88
C SER A 11 -6.59 -5.47 22.29
N ASP A 12 -7.83 -4.95 22.23
CA ASP A 12 -8.99 -5.70 21.71
C ASP A 12 -9.68 -5.09 20.46
N SER A 13 -9.34 -3.86 20.07
CA SER A 13 -10.14 -3.11 19.07
C SER A 13 -9.64 -3.19 17.62
N GLN A 14 -8.44 -3.74 17.39
CA GLN A 14 -7.94 -4.09 16.06
C GLN A 14 -8.10 -5.59 15.85
N ARG A 15 -9.29 -6.04 15.42
CA ARG A 15 -9.38 -7.28 14.62
C ARG A 15 -8.27 -7.19 13.56
N ALA A 16 -7.27 -8.07 13.62
CA ALA A 16 -5.98 -7.92 12.93
C ALA A 16 -6.14 -7.53 11.44
N ARG A 17 -6.20 -6.22 11.16
CA ARG A 17 -6.34 -5.71 9.79
C ARG A 17 -5.01 -6.01 9.11
N LEU A 18 -5.04 -6.91 8.12
CA LEU A 18 -3.83 -7.37 7.43
C LEU A 18 -3.10 -6.20 6.75
N ASN A 19 -3.88 -5.33 6.12
CA ASN A 19 -3.45 -4.09 5.51
C ASN A 19 -4.48 -3.00 5.79
N SER A 20 -4.13 -1.76 5.53
CA SER A 20 -4.99 -0.60 5.77
C SER A 20 -6.31 -0.64 4.99
N LEU A 21 -6.35 -1.30 3.83
CA LEU A 21 -7.58 -1.47 3.05
C LEU A 21 -8.48 -2.59 3.60
N ASN A 22 -7.94 -3.44 4.47
CA ASN A 22 -8.60 -4.63 5.02
C ASN A 22 -9.19 -5.55 3.92
N VAL A 23 -8.51 -5.65 2.77
CA VAL A 23 -8.90 -6.49 1.63
C VAL A 23 -7.90 -7.64 1.46
N GLN A 24 -8.40 -8.84 1.12
CA GLN A 24 -7.62 -10.07 0.96
C GLN A 24 -8.02 -10.86 -0.29
N ASP A 25 -7.16 -11.78 -0.72
CA ASP A 25 -7.43 -12.83 -1.70
C ASP A 25 -7.98 -12.35 -3.05
N LYS A 26 -9.18 -12.78 -3.42
CA LYS A 26 -9.75 -12.66 -4.77
C LYS A 26 -10.13 -11.22 -5.11
N SER A 27 -10.70 -10.49 -4.16
CA SER A 27 -11.06 -9.08 -4.36
C SER A 27 -9.82 -8.22 -4.50
N LEU A 28 -8.78 -8.52 -3.69
CA LEU A 28 -7.48 -7.86 -3.82
C LEU A 28 -6.86 -8.13 -5.19
N LYS A 29 -6.79 -9.40 -5.61
CA LYS A 29 -6.26 -9.76 -6.93
C LYS A 29 -6.97 -9.05 -8.07
N LYS A 30 -8.31 -9.04 -8.06
CA LYS A 30 -9.13 -8.36 -9.07
C LYS A 30 -8.85 -6.85 -9.10
N LEU A 31 -8.73 -6.21 -7.94
CA LEU A 31 -8.38 -4.80 -7.84
C LEU A 31 -6.99 -4.53 -8.43
N LEU A 32 -5.99 -5.35 -8.07
CA LEU A 32 -4.64 -5.21 -8.59
C LEU A 32 -4.57 -5.42 -10.11
N ASP A 33 -5.34 -6.37 -10.64
CA ASP A 33 -5.45 -6.62 -12.08
C ASP A 33 -6.06 -5.42 -12.82
N GLN A 34 -7.14 -4.83 -12.28
CA GLN A 34 -7.75 -3.63 -12.87
C GLN A 34 -6.77 -2.44 -12.89
N LEU A 35 -6.03 -2.22 -11.80
CA LEU A 35 -5.04 -1.15 -11.71
C LEU A 35 -3.83 -1.37 -12.61
N ASN A 36 -3.45 -2.63 -12.86
CA ASN A 36 -2.38 -2.96 -13.80
C ASN A 36 -2.85 -2.78 -15.25
N ALA A 37 -4.07 -3.20 -15.60
CA ALA A 37 -4.64 -3.00 -16.93
C ALA A 37 -4.74 -1.50 -17.29
N GLN A 38 -5.17 -0.65 -16.35
CA GLN A 38 -5.17 0.80 -16.53
C GLN A 38 -3.75 1.34 -16.77
N GLY A 39 -2.78 0.89 -15.99
CA GLY A 39 -1.39 1.31 -16.15
C GLY A 39 -0.71 0.82 -17.44
N LEU A 40 -1.18 -0.26 -18.05
CA LEU A 40 -0.72 -0.74 -19.37
C LEU A 40 -1.36 0.05 -20.51
N ALA A 41 -2.65 0.39 -20.39
CA ALA A 41 -3.34 1.23 -21.37
C ALA A 41 -2.66 2.60 -21.57
N ASP A 42 -2.13 3.20 -20.49
CA ASP A 42 -1.34 4.45 -20.57
C ASP A 42 0.00 4.30 -21.33
N SER A 43 0.52 3.07 -21.43
CA SER A 43 1.80 2.76 -22.10
C SER A 43 1.60 2.34 -23.56
N GLU A 44 0.42 1.79 -23.90
CA GLU A 44 0.07 1.29 -25.24
C GLU A 44 -0.88 2.21 -26.02
N SER A 45 -1.38 3.30 -25.43
CA SER A 45 -2.24 4.25 -26.15
C SER A 45 -1.52 4.80 -27.40
N HIS A 46 -1.99 4.40 -28.57
CA HIS A 46 -1.49 4.82 -29.89
C HIS A 46 -1.82 6.28 -30.24
N THR A 47 -2.33 7.07 -29.29
CA THR A 47 -2.51 8.51 -29.41
C THR A 47 -1.26 9.23 -28.86
N PRO A 48 -0.48 9.93 -29.70
CA PRO A 48 0.83 10.50 -29.32
C PRO A 48 0.76 11.65 -28.30
N ALA A 49 -0.44 12.10 -27.90
CA ALA A 49 -0.63 13.27 -27.05
C ALA A 49 -0.68 12.96 -25.53
N THR A 50 -0.86 11.71 -25.11
CA THR A 50 -1.06 11.35 -23.69
C THR A 50 -0.26 10.16 -23.19
N ALA A 51 0.45 9.43 -24.06
CA ALA A 51 1.31 8.32 -23.67
C ALA A 51 2.56 8.84 -22.94
N LYS A 52 2.49 8.99 -21.62
CA LYS A 52 3.63 9.37 -20.78
C LYS A 52 4.61 8.19 -20.74
N LYS A 53 5.58 8.18 -21.65
CA LYS A 53 6.65 7.16 -21.69
C LYS A 53 7.28 7.07 -20.30
N ARG A 54 7.33 5.85 -19.77
CA ARG A 54 7.95 5.59 -18.47
C ARG A 54 9.45 5.40 -18.67
N ASP A 55 10.24 6.05 -17.83
CA ASP A 55 11.69 5.92 -17.88
C ASP A 55 12.16 4.53 -17.40
N PHE A 56 11.38 3.87 -16.53
CA PHE A 56 11.73 2.58 -15.91
C PHE A 56 10.60 1.55 -16.02
N ALA A 57 11.00 0.31 -16.28
CA ALA A 57 10.11 -0.85 -16.22
C ALA A 57 9.56 -1.05 -14.80
N ARG A 58 8.26 -1.34 -14.70
CA ARG A 58 7.58 -1.71 -13.46
C ARG A 58 7.35 -3.22 -13.45
N TRP A 59 8.03 -3.90 -12.55
CA TRP A 59 7.87 -5.33 -12.31
C TRP A 59 6.69 -5.56 -11.38
N GLU A 60 5.89 -6.58 -11.69
CA GLU A 60 4.84 -6.99 -10.77
C GLU A 60 5.46 -7.47 -9.45
N PHE A 61 4.99 -6.89 -8.34
CA PHE A 61 5.42 -7.25 -7.00
C PHE A 61 4.23 -7.10 -6.07
N ARG A 62 3.41 -8.14 -6.03
CA ARG A 62 2.12 -8.15 -5.33
C ARG A 62 2.33 -8.67 -3.91
N LYS A 63 2.39 -7.75 -2.95
CA LYS A 63 2.50 -8.05 -1.52
C LYS A 63 1.33 -7.46 -0.76
N ASP A 64 0.59 -8.30 -0.07
CA ASP A 64 -0.68 -7.93 0.55
C ASP A 64 -0.51 -7.12 1.84
N ALA A 65 0.66 -7.21 2.46
CA ALA A 65 1.03 -6.43 3.64
C ALA A 65 2.54 -6.17 3.65
N VAL A 66 2.91 -4.92 3.44
CA VAL A 66 4.27 -4.39 3.61
C VAL A 66 4.20 -3.29 4.67
N GLU A 67 5.12 -3.31 5.62
CA GLU A 67 5.22 -2.24 6.62
C GLU A 67 5.90 -1.02 6.01
N LEU A 68 5.16 0.09 5.93
CA LEU A 68 5.64 1.39 5.51
C LEU A 68 5.81 2.26 6.75
N GLN A 69 7.05 2.56 7.10
CA GLN A 69 7.39 3.53 8.14
C GLN A 69 7.55 4.91 7.50
N ILE A 70 6.79 5.88 8.01
CA ILE A 70 6.87 7.28 7.60
C ILE A 70 7.45 8.05 8.78
N GLU A 71 8.59 8.69 8.55
CA GLU A 71 9.24 9.57 9.51
C GLU A 71 8.94 11.01 9.14
N HIS A 72 8.28 11.71 10.05
CA HIS A 72 8.02 13.13 9.90
C HIS A 72 9.26 13.92 10.36
N PRO A 73 9.68 14.98 9.65
CA PRO A 73 10.85 15.79 10.04
C PRO A 73 10.79 16.36 11.47
N GLY A 74 9.59 16.46 12.06
CA GLY A 74 9.38 16.85 13.45
C GLY A 74 9.66 15.74 14.50
N GLY A 75 10.19 14.59 14.09
CA GLY A 75 10.61 13.50 14.98
C GLY A 75 9.53 12.47 15.33
N SER A 76 8.32 12.60 14.80
CA SER A 76 7.29 11.56 14.91
C SER A 76 7.44 10.53 13.81
N SER A 77 7.12 9.26 14.13
CA SER A 77 7.06 8.17 13.15
C SER A 77 5.69 7.50 13.19
N VAL A 78 5.25 7.01 12.03
CA VAL A 78 4.03 6.21 11.91
C VAL A 78 4.31 5.00 11.02
N THR A 79 3.82 3.84 11.44
CA THR A 79 3.94 2.59 10.68
C THR A 79 2.58 2.18 10.15
N ILE A 80 2.50 1.95 8.85
CA ILE A 80 1.27 1.62 8.14
C ILE A 80 1.50 0.33 7.35
N ARG A 81 0.60 -0.65 7.49
CA ARG A 81 0.60 -1.84 6.63
C ARG A 81 -0.12 -1.53 5.33
N VAL A 82 0.62 -1.51 4.23
CA VAL A 82 0.11 -1.20 2.88
C VAL A 82 0.23 -2.39 1.95
N ILE A 83 -0.56 -2.38 0.88
CA ILE A 83 -0.39 -3.36 -0.22
C ILE A 83 0.62 -2.78 -1.22
N CYS A 84 1.61 -3.56 -1.63
CA CYS A 84 2.49 -3.20 -2.75
C CYS A 84 2.03 -3.91 -4.03
N ARG A 85 1.97 -3.16 -5.14
CA ARG A 85 1.51 -3.66 -6.45
C ARG A 85 2.65 -3.94 -7.43
N ASN A 86 3.60 -3.02 -7.52
CA ASN A 86 4.71 -3.08 -8.45
C ASN A 86 5.94 -2.31 -7.92
N LEU A 87 7.09 -2.69 -8.45
CA LEU A 87 8.38 -2.08 -8.15
C LEU A 87 9.08 -1.66 -9.45
N SER A 88 9.83 -0.57 -9.39
CA SER A 88 10.75 -0.13 -10.43
C SER A 88 12.00 0.40 -9.78
N ARG A 89 13.07 0.65 -10.56
CA ARG A 89 14.26 1.31 -10.02
C ARG A 89 14.00 2.74 -9.51
N GLY A 90 12.91 3.37 -9.94
CA GLY A 90 12.52 4.71 -9.48
C GLY A 90 11.61 4.72 -8.26
N GLY A 91 11.10 3.56 -7.80
CA GLY A 91 10.22 3.50 -6.64
C GLY A 91 9.18 2.38 -6.71
N ALA A 92 8.26 2.41 -5.74
CA ALA A 92 7.21 1.42 -5.53
C ALA A 92 5.81 2.03 -5.66
N SER A 93 4.84 1.24 -6.13
CA SER A 93 3.42 1.61 -6.06
C SER A 93 2.76 0.89 -4.89
N VAL A 94 2.23 1.66 -3.93
CA VAL A 94 1.52 1.15 -2.75
C VAL A 94 0.07 1.62 -2.70
N LEU A 95 -0.79 0.85 -2.03
CA LEU A 95 -2.20 1.17 -1.81
C LEU A 95 -2.47 1.29 -0.30
N HIS A 96 -3.13 2.38 0.09
CA HIS A 96 -3.54 2.69 1.45
C HIS A 96 -5.01 3.14 1.49
N ALA A 97 -5.68 2.99 2.63
CA ALA A 97 -7.02 3.53 2.85
C ALA A 97 -6.90 5.00 3.30
N SER A 98 -7.58 5.92 2.63
CA SER A 98 -7.67 7.34 3.02
C SER A 98 -8.70 7.59 4.10
#